data_AF-A0A952V853-F1
#
_entry.id   AF-A0A952V853-F1
#
_cell.length_a   1.000
_cell.length_b   1.000
_cell.length_c   1.000
_cell.angle_alpha   90.00
_cell.angle_beta   90.00
_cell.angle_gamma   90.00
#
_symmetry.space_group_name_H-M   'P 1'
#
loop_
_entity.id
_entity.type
_entity.pdbx_description
1 polymer ?
#
loop_
_entity_poly.entity_id
_entity_poly.type
_entity_poly.pdbx_seq_one_letter_code
_entity_poly.pdbx_strand_id
1 'polypeptide(L)' 'AAEPTFDSVAVELPPLFNMYLRVGAKVCSPPMLDREFGTIDFFVVFDLEKMNPKYKKMFFGDA' A
#
# COMPACT_ATOMS: atom_id res chain seq x y z
N ALA A 1 20.75 22.85 -8.42
CA ALA A 1 21.03 21.48 -8.89
C ALA A 1 19.82 21.02 -9.69
N ALA A 2 19.99 20.36 -10.83
CA ALA A 2 18.86 19.79 -11.56
C ALA A 2 18.20 18.72 -10.69
N GLU A 3 16.88 18.76 -10.52
CA GLU A 3 16.16 17.72 -9.80
C GLU A 3 16.27 16.39 -10.55
N PRO A 4 16.42 15.25 -9.86
CA PRO A 4 16.49 13.95 -10.51
C PRO A 4 15.17 13.69 -11.25
N THR A 5 15.23 13.59 -12.57
CA THR A 5 14.12 13.14 -13.39
C THR A 5 14.04 11.62 -13.34
N PHE A 6 13.03 11.09 -12.65
CA PHE A 6 12.72 9.68 -12.69
C PHE A 6 12.05 9.37 -14.04
N ASP A 7 12.71 8.58 -14.88
CA ASP A 7 12.04 8.01 -16.06
C ASP A 7 10.79 7.26 -15.61
N SER A 8 9.66 7.51 -16.27
CA SER A 8 8.38 6.89 -15.95
C SER A 8 8.37 5.44 -16.45
N VAL A 9 9.17 4.58 -15.83
CA VAL A 9 9.03 3.14 -15.97
C VAL A 9 7.71 2.77 -15.30
N ALA A 10 6.84 2.07 -16.03
CA ALA A 10 5.62 1.52 -15.44
C ALA A 10 6.02 0.50 -14.37
N VAL A 11 5.79 0.84 -13.09
CA VAL A 11 6.06 -0.04 -11.97
C VAL A 11 4.80 -0.86 -11.68
N GLU A 12 4.89 -2.17 -11.87
CA GLU A 12 3.86 -3.08 -11.38
C GLU A 12 3.99 -3.24 -9.87
N LEU A 13 2.91 -2.92 -9.15
CA LEU A 13 2.89 -3.12 -7.70
C LEU A 13 2.87 -4.61 -7.36
N PRO A 14 3.64 -5.05 -6.35
CA PRO A 14 3.53 -6.41 -5.83
C PRO A 14 2.07 -6.75 -5.48
N PRO A 15 1.60 -7.96 -5.79
CA PRO A 15 0.17 -8.32 -5.64
C PRO A 15 -0.40 -8.02 -4.26
N LEU A 16 0.38 -8.29 -3.19
CA LEU A 16 -0.04 -8.04 -1.82
C LEU A 16 -0.25 -6.55 -1.55
N PHE A 17 0.73 -5.72 -1.91
CA PHE A 17 0.67 -4.29 -1.69
C PHE A 17 -0.45 -3.64 -2.50
N ASN A 18 -0.63 -4.08 -3.75
CA ASN A 18 -1.76 -3.69 -4.59
C ASN A 18 -3.12 -4.03 -3.91
N MET A 19 -3.24 -5.19 -3.26
CA MET A 19 -4.46 -5.55 -2.54
C MET A 19 -4.71 -4.65 -1.33
N TYR A 20 -3.69 -4.28 -0.55
CA TYR A 20 -3.85 -3.32 0.55
C TYR A 20 -4.45 -1.99 0.05
N LEU A 21 -3.94 -1.47 -1.06
CA LEU A 21 -4.47 -0.24 -1.65
C LEU A 21 -5.90 -0.42 -2.18
N ARG A 22 -6.20 -1.56 -2.82
CA ARG A 22 -7.55 -1.87 -3.34
C ARG A 22 -8.61 -2.00 -2.26
N VAL A 23 -8.26 -2.53 -1.08
CA VAL A 23 -9.22 -2.64 0.04
C VAL A 23 -9.48 -1.30 0.72
N GLY A 24 -8.60 -0.32 0.51
CA GLY A 24 -8.74 1.05 1.01
C GLY A 24 -7.62 1.49 1.96
N ALA A 25 -6.55 0.71 2.12
CA ALA A 25 -5.40 1.16 2.90
C ALA A 25 -4.69 2.33 2.20
N LYS A 26 -4.07 3.21 3.00
CA LYS A 26 -3.36 4.39 2.53
C LYS A 26 -1.92 4.36 2.98
N VAL A 27 -1.00 4.75 2.10
CA VAL A 27 0.40 4.99 2.46
C VAL A 27 0.50 6.30 3.22
N CYS A 28 1.16 6.26 4.37
CA CYS A 28 1.25 7.38 5.31
C CYS A 28 2.70 7.79 5.61
N SER A 29 3.68 7.19 4.92
CA SER A 29 5.09 7.57 5.02
C SER A 29 5.81 7.43 3.68
N PRO A 30 7.00 8.04 3.55
CA PRO A 30 7.99 7.61 2.57
C PRO A 30 8.39 6.13 2.79
N PRO A 31 9.02 5.48 1.78
CA PRO A 31 9.60 4.15 1.95
C PRO A 31 10.69 4.15 3.02
N MET A 32 10.70 3.12 3.86
CA MET A 32 11.76 2.81 4.80
C MET A 32 12.63 1.70 4.21
N LEU A 33 13.94 1.91 4.14
CA LEU A 33 14.88 0.87 3.70
C LEU A 33 15.42 0.12 4.92
N ASP A 34 15.06 -1.15 5.04
CA ASP A 34 15.69 -2.06 5.98
C ASP A 34 16.86 -2.77 5.29
N ARG A 35 18.09 -2.39 5.69
CA ARG A 35 19.32 -2.93 5.09
C ARG A 35 19.67 -4.33 5.60
N GLU A 36 19.25 -4.68 6.81
CA GLU A 36 19.54 -5.99 7.40
C GLU A 36 18.70 -7.07 6.73
N PHE A 37 17.44 -6.75 6.43
CA PHE A 37 16.51 -7.64 5.74
C PHE A 37 16.50 -7.48 4.22
N GLY A 38 17.08 -6.39 3.70
CA GLY A 38 17.08 -6.10 2.26
C GLY A 38 15.68 -5.76 1.73
N THR A 39 14.84 -5.14 2.57
CA THR A 39 13.43 -4.85 2.26
C THR A 39 13.15 -3.35 2.21
N ILE A 40 12.05 -3.01 1.55
CA ILE A 40 11.46 -1.67 1.62
C ILE A 40 10.07 -1.81 2.25
N ASP A 41 9.86 -1.08 3.34
CA ASP A 41 8.61 -1.06 4.07
C ASP A 41 7.90 0.28 3.90
N PHE A 42 6.58 0.22 3.81
CA PHE A 42 5.72 1.40 3.79
C PHE A 42 4.81 1.38 5.01
N PHE A 43 4.77 2.48 5.75
CA PHE A 43 3.76 2.64 6.79
C PHE A 43 2.40 2.85 6.13
N VAL A 44 1.47 1.92 6.36
CA VAL A 44 0.12 1.96 5.81
C VAL A 44 -0.92 1.96 6.93
N VAL A 45 -1.98 2.74 6.76
CA VAL A 45 -3.11 2.80 7.67
C VAL A 45 -4.38 2.39 6.94
N PHE A 46 -5.19 1.56 7.58
CA PHE A 46 -6.46 1.10 7.04
C PHE A 46 -7.62 1.50 7.96
N ASP A 47 -8.56 2.27 7.40
CA ASP A 47 -9.74 2.75 8.10
C ASP A 47 -10.92 1.78 7.87
N LEU A 48 -11.31 1.06 8.93
CA LEU A 48 -12.38 0.07 8.90
C LEU A 48 -13.77 0.68 8.68
N GLU A 49 -13.96 1.95 9.06
CA GLU A 49 -15.23 2.65 8.84
C GLU A 49 -15.41 3.03 7.37
N LYS A 50 -14.29 3.30 6.66
CA LYS A 50 -14.26 3.64 5.24
C LYS A 50 -13.96 2.45 4.32
N MET A 51 -13.90 1.25 4.86
CA MET A 51 -13.65 0.03 4.10
C MET A 51 -14.75 -0.21 3.05
N ASN A 52 -14.35 -0.64 1.85
CA ASN A 52 -15.30 -0.99 0.80
C ASN A 52 -16.26 -2.11 1.29
N PRO A 53 -17.59 -1.95 1.16
CA PRO A 53 -18.56 -2.94 1.62
C PRO A 53 -18.33 -4.35 1.09
N LYS A 54 -17.81 -4.49 -0.13
CA LYS A 54 -17.46 -5.79 -0.73
C LYS A 54 -16.41 -6.53 0.12
N TYR A 55 -15.35 -5.82 0.51
CA TYR A 55 -14.27 -6.40 1.31
C TYR A 55 -14.68 -6.52 2.79
N LYS A 56 -15.54 -5.62 3.29
CA LYS A 56 -16.13 -5.75 4.63
C LYS A 56 -16.89 -7.06 4.80
N LYS A 57 -17.77 -7.39 3.85
CA LYS A 57 -18.50 -8.67 3.84
C LYS A 57 -17.55 -9.86 3.68
N MET A 58 -16.52 -9.76 2.84
CA MET A 58 -15.54 -10.83 2.62
C MET A 58 -14.73 -11.17 3.88
N PHE A 59 -14.31 -10.15 4.64
CA PHE A 59 -13.45 -10.34 5.82
C PHE A 59 -14.22 -10.53 7.13
N PHE A 60 -15.37 -9.88 7.27
CA PHE A 60 -16.12 -9.83 8.54
C PHE A 60 -17.50 -10.48 8.50
N GLY A 61 -17.95 -10.98 7.33
CA GLY A 61 -19.25 -11.63 7.17
C GLY A 61 -20.44 -10.68 7.32
N ASP A 62 -21.64 -11.26 7.34
CA ASP A 62 -22.86 -10.57 7.76
C ASP A 62 -22.96 -10.76 9.28
N ALA A 63 -22.46 -9.79 10.06
CA ALA A 63 -22.69 -9.71 11.50
C ALA A 63 -24.09 -9.13 11.78
#